data_AF-A0A2D6TLD3-F1
#
_entry.id   AF-A0A2D6TLD3-F1
#
_cell.length_a   1.000
_cell.length_b   1.000
_cell.length_c   1.000
_cell.angle_alpha   90.00
_cell.angle_beta   90.00
_cell.angle_gamma   90.00
#
_symmetry.space_group_name_H-M   'P 1'
#
loop_
_entity.id
_entity.type
_entity.pdbx_description
1 polymer ?
#
loop_
_entity_poly.entity_id
_entity_poly.type
_entity_poly.pdbx_seq_one_letter_code
_entity_poly.pdbx_strand_id
1 'polypeptide(L)' 'RPAEVDTLLADYSKAKKILKWEPKISFDDLVTSMVESDLEFIKLYGY' A
#
# COMPACT_ATOMS: atom_id res chain seq x y z
N ARG A 1 -3.51 16.17 19.80
CA ARG A 1 -3.66 17.17 18.72
C ARG A 1 -5.06 17.02 18.14
N PRO A 2 -5.88 18.07 17.94
CA PRO A 2 -7.32 17.95 17.67
C PRO A 2 -7.70 17.50 16.25
N ALA A 3 -6.75 17.05 15.43
CA ALA A 3 -6.93 16.78 14.01
C ALA A 3 -6.45 15.37 13.61
N GLU A 4 -6.35 14.45 14.56
CA GLU A 4 -6.10 13.06 14.20
C GLU A 4 -7.35 12.42 13.62
N VAL A 5 -7.12 11.57 12.62
CA VAL A 5 -8.16 10.78 11.99
C VAL A 5 -8.05 9.38 12.59
N ASP A 6 -9.07 8.99 13.35
CA ASP A 6 -9.05 7.71 14.08
C ASP A 6 -9.04 6.51 13.12
N THR A 7 -9.83 6.57 12.05
CA THR A 7 -9.96 5.47 11.08
C THR A 7 -10.24 5.98 9.67
N LEU A 8 -9.66 5.30 8.68
CA LEU A 8 -9.98 5.47 7.27
C LEU A 8 -10.30 4.12 6.64
N LEU A 9 -11.51 3.97 6.11
CA LEU A 9 -11.94 2.79 5.37
C LEU A 9 -12.80 3.22 4.19
N ALA A 10 -12.31 2.97 2.97
CA ALA A 10 -12.99 3.36 1.73
C ALA A 10 -13.71 2.17 1.09
N ASP A 11 -14.84 2.42 0.41
CA ASP A 11 -15.51 1.48 -0.49
C ASP A 11 -15.20 1.83 -1.95
N TYR A 12 -14.58 0.90 -2.67
CA TYR A 12 -14.21 1.06 -4.08
C TYR A 12 -15.24 0.46 -5.06
N SER A 13 -16.41 0.03 -4.60
CA SER A 13 -17.48 -0.62 -5.39
C SER A 13 -17.85 0.15 -6.67
N LYS A 14 -17.91 1.50 -6.60
CA LYS A 14 -18.17 2.37 -7.77
C LYS A 14 -17.10 2.24 -8.85
N ALA A 15 -15.82 2.25 -8.45
CA ALA A 15 -14.70 2.10 -9.37
C ALA A 15 -14.70 0.70 -10.01
N LYS A 16 -15.00 -0.34 -9.22
CA LYS A 16 -15.16 -1.70 -9.73
C LYS A 16 -16.26 -1.81 -10.78
N LYS A 17 -17.42 -1.18 -10.54
CA LYS A 17 -18.57 -1.25 -11.45
C LYS A 17 -18.32 -0.52 -12.78
N ILE A 18 -17.88 0.73 -12.69
CA ILE A 18 -17.80 1.66 -13.83
C ILE A 18 -16.49 1.50 -14.60
N LEU A 19 -15.38 1.39 -13.86
CA LEU A 19 -14.03 1.40 -14.44
C LEU A 19 -13.47 -0.02 -14.62
N LYS A 20 -14.14 -1.04 -14.09
CA LYS A 20 -13.62 -2.41 -14.00
C LYS A 20 -12.26 -2.45 -13.27
N TRP A 21 -12.07 -1.52 -12.35
CA TRP A 21 -10.84 -1.38 -11.57
C TRP A 21 -10.94 -2.15 -10.26
N GLU A 22 -9.84 -2.81 -9.88
CA GLU A 22 -9.67 -3.44 -8.58
C GLU A 22 -8.20 -3.35 -8.13
N PRO A 23 -7.93 -3.30 -6.80
CA PRO A 23 -6.57 -3.32 -6.30
C PRO A 23 -5.90 -4.64 -6.65
N LYS A 24 -4.64 -4.56 -7.09
CA LYS A 24 -3.86 -5.73 -7.51
C LYS A 24 -2.93 -6.28 -6.43
N ILE A 25 -2.66 -5.48 -5.40
CA ILE A 25 -1.68 -5.76 -4.35
C ILE A 25 -2.43 -5.74 -3.02
N SER A 26 -2.25 -6.79 -2.22
CA SER A 26 -2.81 -6.86 -0.87
C SER A 26 -1.98 -6.00 0.10
N PHE A 27 -2.48 -5.79 1.33
CA PHE A 27 -1.71 -5.09 2.35
C PHE A 27 -0.41 -5.84 2.71
N ASP A 28 -0.49 -7.16 2.87
CA ASP A 28 0.66 -7.99 3.23
C ASP A 28 1.73 -8.01 2.13
N ASP A 29 1.30 -8.07 0.86
CA ASP A 29 2.22 -8.01 -0.28
C ASP A 29 2.87 -6.63 -0.40
N LEU A 30 2.13 -5.55 -0.12
CA LEU A 30 2.66 -4.20 -0.12
C LEU A 30 3.76 -4.06 0.94
N VAL A 31 3.49 -4.48 2.18
CA VAL A 31 4.48 -4.45 3.26
C VAL A 31 5.72 -5.26 2.90
N THR A 32 5.53 -6.48 2.39
CA THR A 32 6.63 -7.37 2.01
C THR A 32 7.49 -6.73 0.92
N SER A 33 6.89 -6.25 -0.17
CA SER A 33 7.61 -5.65 -1.29
C SER A 33 8.39 -4.39 -0.91
N MET A 34 7.85 -3.57 0.00
CA MET A 34 8.54 -2.38 0.50
C MET A 34 9.79 -2.77 1.31
N VAL A 35 9.67 -3.71 2.25
CA VAL A 35 10.79 -4.16 3.07
C VAL A 35 11.86 -4.85 2.24
N GLU A 36 11.47 -5.70 1.29
CA GLU A 36 12.40 -6.36 0.38
C GLU A 36 13.18 -5.33 -0.44
N SER A 37 12.51 -4.30 -0.95
CA SER A 37 13.17 -3.22 -1.70
C SER A 37 14.18 -2.45 -0.85
N ASP A 38 13.86 -2.16 0.42
CA ASP A 38 14.79 -1.48 1.33
C ASP A 38 15.99 -2.37 1.67
N LEU A 39 15.75 -3.67 1.91
CA LEU A 39 16.83 -4.64 2.14
C LEU A 39 17.74 -4.78 0.94
N GLU A 40 17.19 -4.82 -0.27
CA GLU A 40 17.96 -4.86 -1.51
C GLU A 40 18.77 -3.58 -1.69
N PHE A 41 18.16 -2.42 -1.44
CA PHE A 41 18.85 -1.13 -1.50
C PHE A 41 20.06 -1.10 -0.56
N ILE A 42 19.88 -1.53 0.69
CA ILE A 42 20.98 -1.59 1.67
C ILE A 42 22.05 -2.60 1.25
N LYS A 43 21.68 -3.77 0.71
CA LYS A 43 22.66 -4.77 0.25
C LYS A 43 23.52 -4.25 -0.92
N LEU A 44 22.94 -3.45 -1.81
CA LEU A 44 23.61 -2.97 -3.02
C LEU A 44 24.37 -1.66 -2.82
N TYR A 45 23.89 -0.79 -1.94
CA TYR A 45 24.37 0.59 -1.79
C TYR A 45 24.70 0.99 -0.34
N GLY A 46 24.45 0.13 0.64
CA GLY A 46 24.75 0.38 2.05
C GLY A 46 26.20 0.09 2.40
N TYR A 47 27.05 1.11 2.23
CA TYR A 47 28.50 1.23 2.57
C TYR A 47 29.43 0.07 2.16
#